data_AF-A0A377Q196-F1
#
_entry.id   AF-A0A377Q196-F1
#
_cell.length_a   1.000
_cell.length_b   1.000
_cell.length_c   1.000
_cell.angle_alpha   90.00
_cell.angle_beta   90.00
_cell.angle_gamma   90.00
#
_symmetry.space_group_name_H-M   'P 1'
#
loop_
_entity.id
_entity.type
_entity.pdbx_description
1 polymer ?
#
loop_
_entity_poly.entity_id
_entity_poly.type
_entity_poly.pdbx_seq_one_letter_code
_entity_poly.pdbx_strand_id
1 'polypeptide(L)'
;MIFSSYIFIFAFLPVMLVGFYGLRYFNLHRGANVFLVLGSLFFYAFWNVLYLPILMGSIVVNYVIAKVILKSSGGGGAKYYLTSGIVFNLGLLGFFKYTDFFLENFNLLSQVLNLDFEIPLPHIVLPLAISFFTFQQIAFLVDCYKKIDVADLQEESREIDFVDYCLFITFFPQLIAGPIVHHKEMMPQFKANENQKSIDSVMIAKGMFIFSHWAF
;
A
#
# COMPACT_ATOMS: atom_id res chain seq x y z
N MET A 1 14.63 4.20 0.79
CA MET A 1 15.42 5.32 1.38
C MET A 1 14.77 5.74 2.69
N ILE A 2 15.46 6.46 3.58
CA ILE A 2 14.86 7.01 4.81
C ILE A 2 14.58 8.51 4.58
N PHE A 3 13.47 9.03 5.13
CA PHE A 3 13.04 10.43 4.95
C PHE A 3 14.05 11.47 5.46
N SER A 4 14.78 11.16 6.53
CA SER A 4 15.82 12.03 7.10
C SER A 4 17.13 12.03 6.31
N SER A 5 17.25 11.21 5.26
CA SER A 5 18.48 11.11 4.48
C SER A 5 18.65 12.29 3.52
N TYR A 6 19.88 12.80 3.39
CA TYR A 6 20.22 13.84 2.42
C TYR A 6 19.85 13.47 0.99
N ILE A 7 19.99 12.20 0.59
CA ILE A 7 19.62 11.75 -0.75
C ILE A 7 18.11 11.83 -0.98
N PHE A 8 17.32 11.62 0.08
CA PHE A 8 15.88 11.79 -0.01
C PHE A 8 15.52 13.27 -0.17
N ILE A 9 16.04 14.12 0.72
CA ILE A 9 15.68 15.55 0.79
C ILE A 9 16.16 16.33 -0.45
N PHE A 10 17.40 16.11 -0.89
CA PHE A 10 18.03 16.95 -1.92
C PHE A 10 18.01 16.34 -3.34
N ALA A 11 17.75 15.04 -3.49
CA ALA A 11 17.68 14.41 -4.80
C ALA A 11 16.30 13.82 -5.09
N PHE A 12 15.85 12.83 -4.30
CA PHE A 12 14.60 12.12 -4.58
C PHE A 12 13.37 13.04 -4.53
N LEU A 13 13.20 13.80 -3.45
CA LEU A 13 12.02 14.66 -3.26
C LEU A 13 11.91 15.76 -4.34
N PRO A 14 12.97 16.52 -4.68
CA PRO A 14 12.93 17.49 -5.78
C PRO A 14 12.60 16.84 -7.12
N VAL A 15 13.19 15.68 -7.44
CA VAL A 15 12.90 14.94 -8.67
C VAL A 15 11.43 14.51 -8.71
N MET A 16 10.88 14.02 -7.59
CA MET A 16 9.48 13.64 -7.51
C MET A 16 8.54 14.82 -7.71
N LEU A 17 8.83 15.97 -7.09
CA LEU A 17 8.03 17.19 -7.24
C LEU A 17 8.10 17.76 -8.66
N VAL A 18 9.31 17.91 -9.21
CA VAL A 18 9.51 18.45 -10.56
C VAL A 18 8.87 17.54 -11.60
N GLY A 19 9.06 16.22 -11.50
CA GLY A 19 8.45 15.27 -12.43
C GLY A 19 6.92 15.28 -12.35
N PHE A 20 6.35 15.30 -11.14
CA PHE A 20 4.90 15.34 -10.96
C PHE A 20 4.26 16.61 -11.51
N TYR A 21 4.77 17.79 -11.13
CA TYR A 21 4.25 19.07 -11.61
C TYR A 21 4.55 19.29 -13.10
N GLY A 22 5.71 18.83 -13.59
CA GLY A 22 6.06 18.87 -15.01
C GLY A 22 5.09 18.07 -15.88
N LEU A 23 4.81 16.82 -15.50
CA LEU A 23 3.83 15.99 -16.23
C LEU A 23 2.42 16.59 -16.19
N ARG A 24 2.02 17.20 -15.06
CA ARG A 24 0.73 17.92 -14.96
C ARG A 24 0.69 19.19 -15.79
N TYR A 25 1.78 19.93 -15.91
CA TYR A 25 1.88 21.12 -16.74
C TYR A 25 1.58 20.81 -18.22
N PHE A 26 2.02 19.64 -18.69
CA PHE A 26 1.71 19.14 -20.04
C PHE A 26 0.31 18.49 -20.16
N ASN A 27 -0.54 18.54 -19.13
CA ASN A 27 -1.83 17.85 -19.02
C ASN A 27 -1.75 16.30 -19.09
N LEU A 28 -0.60 15.70 -18.75
CA LEU A 28 -0.44 14.24 -18.65
C LEU A 28 -0.81 13.76 -17.23
N HIS A 29 -2.09 13.88 -16.84
CA HIS A 29 -2.55 13.52 -15.49
C HIS A 29 -2.28 12.05 -15.13
N ARG A 30 -2.64 11.12 -16.03
CA ARG A 30 -2.35 9.69 -15.86
C ARG A 30 -0.84 9.42 -15.80
N GLY A 31 -0.05 10.15 -16.60
CA GLY A 31 1.41 10.09 -16.59
C GLY A 31 2.01 10.51 -15.24
N ALA A 32 1.47 11.58 -14.64
CA ALA A 32 1.88 12.03 -13.31
C ALA A 32 1.59 10.98 -12.22
N ASN A 33 0.43 10.32 -12.26
CA ASN A 33 0.11 9.25 -11.31
C ASN A 33 1.01 8.03 -11.51
N VAL A 34 1.26 7.61 -12.77
CA VAL A 34 2.21 6.53 -13.08
C VAL A 34 3.62 6.89 -12.60
N PHE A 35 4.06 8.13 -12.80
CA PHE A 35 5.35 8.60 -12.31
C PHE A 35 5.46 8.52 -10.78
N LEU A 36 4.40 8.89 -10.06
CA LEU A 36 4.35 8.72 -8.60
C LEU A 36 4.41 7.26 -8.18
N VAL A 37 3.71 6.35 -8.88
CA VAL A 37 3.79 4.90 -8.62
C VAL A 37 5.22 4.42 -8.83
N LEU A 38 5.83 4.73 -9.98
CA LEU A 38 7.19 4.29 -10.30
C LEU A 38 8.21 4.83 -9.30
N GLY A 39 8.12 6.12 -8.95
CA GLY A 39 8.98 6.72 -7.92
C GLY A 39 8.79 6.08 -6.55
N SER A 40 7.55 5.72 -6.21
CA SER A 40 7.24 5.05 -4.94
C SER A 40 7.75 3.60 -4.89
N LEU A 41 7.62 2.86 -5.98
CA LEU A 41 8.19 1.52 -6.13
C LEU A 41 9.73 1.56 -6.09
N PHE A 42 10.35 2.56 -6.73
CA PHE A 42 11.79 2.78 -6.64
C PHE A 42 12.22 3.07 -5.19
N PHE A 43 11.50 3.94 -4.49
CA PHE A 43 11.77 4.26 -3.09
C PHE A 43 11.69 3.03 -2.17
N TYR A 44 10.70 2.15 -2.42
CA TYR A 44 10.55 0.86 -1.74
C TYR A 44 11.70 -0.09 -2.07
N ALA A 45 12.00 -0.28 -3.35
CA ALA A 45 13.04 -1.17 -3.85
C ALA A 45 14.45 -0.77 -3.39
N PHE A 46 14.65 0.52 -3.07
CA PHE A 46 15.91 1.03 -2.51
C PHE A 46 16.28 0.36 -1.18
N TRP A 47 15.31 -0.15 -0.41
CA TRP A 47 15.60 -0.92 0.80
C TRP A 47 16.14 -2.31 0.45
N ASN A 48 15.34 -3.09 -0.30
CA ASN A 48 15.76 -4.37 -0.84
C ASN A 48 14.83 -4.75 -2.02
N VAL A 49 15.42 -4.89 -3.20
CA VAL A 49 14.72 -5.21 -4.45
C VAL A 49 14.02 -6.57 -4.38
N LEU A 50 14.50 -7.52 -3.56
CA LEU A 50 13.91 -8.86 -3.41
C LEU A 50 12.48 -8.84 -2.87
N TYR A 51 12.07 -7.79 -2.15
CA TYR A 51 10.71 -7.66 -1.62
C TYR A 51 9.74 -6.97 -2.58
N LEU A 52 10.24 -6.34 -3.64
CA LEU A 52 9.40 -5.67 -4.64
C LEU A 52 8.42 -6.65 -5.31
N PRO A 53 8.82 -7.88 -5.73
CA PRO A 53 7.88 -8.86 -6.26
C PRO A 53 6.79 -9.28 -5.27
N ILE A 54 7.09 -9.33 -3.97
CA ILE A 54 6.11 -9.68 -2.93
C ILE A 54 5.04 -8.58 -2.81
N LEU A 55 5.48 -7.31 -2.77
CA LEU A 55 4.57 -6.16 -2.77
C LEU A 55 3.70 -6.15 -4.04
N MET A 56 4.32 -6.27 -5.21
CA MET A 56 3.60 -6.27 -6.49
C MET A 56 2.64 -7.45 -6.63
N GLY A 57 3.05 -8.64 -6.20
CA GLY A 57 2.19 -9.82 -6.14
C GLY A 57 0.98 -9.60 -5.24
N SER A 58 1.20 -9.05 -4.03
CA SER A 58 0.09 -8.74 -3.13
C SER A 58 -0.86 -7.70 -3.71
N ILE A 59 -0.35 -6.65 -4.38
CA ILE A 59 -1.15 -5.65 -5.09
C ILE A 59 -2.00 -6.32 -6.17
N VAL A 60 -1.43 -7.17 -7.02
CA VAL A 60 -2.17 -7.83 -8.10
C VAL A 60 -3.28 -8.72 -7.54
N VAL A 61 -2.97 -9.56 -6.54
CA VAL A 61 -3.97 -10.46 -5.93
C VAL A 61 -5.11 -9.66 -5.31
N ASN A 62 -4.80 -8.66 -4.50
CA ASN A 62 -5.80 -7.83 -3.84
C ASN A 62 -6.63 -7.00 -4.84
N TYR A 63 -6.02 -6.50 -5.91
CA TYR A 63 -6.74 -5.80 -6.97
C TYR A 63 -7.76 -6.69 -7.67
N VAL A 64 -7.38 -7.93 -7.99
CA VAL A 64 -8.28 -8.92 -8.60
C VAL A 64 -9.43 -9.25 -7.64
N ILE A 65 -9.13 -9.51 -6.36
CA ILE A 65 -10.16 -9.77 -5.35
C ILE A 65 -11.11 -8.57 -5.21
N ALA A 66 -10.59 -7.35 -5.16
CA ALA A 66 -11.41 -6.13 -5.09
C ALA A 66 -12.35 -6.00 -6.29
N LYS A 67 -11.87 -6.27 -7.51
CA LYS A 67 -12.70 -6.29 -8.72
C LYS A 67 -13.80 -7.36 -8.66
N VAL A 68 -13.45 -8.56 -8.20
CA VAL A 68 -14.42 -9.67 -8.09
C VAL A 68 -15.48 -9.36 -7.03
N ILE A 69 -15.08 -8.76 -5.91
CA ILE A 69 -15.99 -8.22 -4.89
C ILE A 69 -16.97 -7.25 -5.56
N LEU A 70 -16.49 -6.17 -6.20
CA LEU A 70 -17.36 -5.14 -6.78
C LEU A 70 -18.26 -5.63 -7.93
N LYS A 71 -17.86 -6.69 -8.65
CA LYS A 71 -18.68 -7.31 -9.69
C LYS A 71 -19.77 -8.24 -9.13
N SER A 72 -19.61 -8.72 -7.91
CA SER A 72 -20.61 -9.60 -7.30
C SER A 72 -21.89 -8.82 -6.95
N SER A 73 -23.06 -9.39 -7.25
CA SER A 73 -24.37 -8.75 -7.06
C SER A 73 -24.85 -8.70 -5.60
N GLY A 74 -23.93 -8.67 -4.63
CA GLY A 74 -24.23 -8.76 -3.20
C GLY A 74 -24.41 -10.20 -2.68
N GLY A 75 -24.49 -10.34 -1.36
CA GLY A 75 -24.74 -11.62 -0.68
C GLY A 75 -23.50 -12.48 -0.40
N GLY A 76 -23.69 -13.81 -0.34
CA GLY A 76 -22.69 -14.75 0.15
C GLY A 76 -21.38 -14.81 -0.66
N GLY A 77 -21.44 -14.57 -1.97
CA GLY A 77 -20.27 -14.57 -2.86
C GLY A 77 -19.29 -13.45 -2.52
N ALA A 78 -19.78 -12.21 -2.35
CA ALA A 78 -18.98 -11.05 -1.96
C ALA A 78 -18.23 -11.30 -0.65
N LYS A 79 -18.93 -11.90 0.33
CA LYS A 79 -18.38 -12.21 1.65
C LYS A 79 -17.26 -13.26 1.56
N TYR A 80 -17.44 -14.30 0.75
CA TYR A 80 -16.40 -15.30 0.51
C TYR A 80 -15.12 -14.67 -0.05
N TYR A 81 -15.23 -13.82 -1.08
CA TYR A 81 -14.07 -13.16 -1.68
C TYR A 81 -13.39 -12.20 -0.70
N LEU A 82 -14.15 -11.44 0.08
CA LEU A 82 -13.61 -10.60 1.15
C LEU A 82 -12.84 -11.43 2.17
N THR A 83 -13.44 -12.51 2.68
CA THR A 83 -12.79 -13.40 3.66
C THR A 83 -11.52 -14.02 3.07
N SER A 84 -11.55 -14.47 1.81
CA SER A 84 -10.37 -15.03 1.14
C SER A 84 -9.23 -14.01 1.02
N GLY A 85 -9.55 -12.74 0.70
CA GLY A 85 -8.56 -11.67 0.65
C GLY A 85 -7.99 -11.33 2.02
N ILE A 86 -8.83 -11.27 3.06
CA ILE A 86 -8.35 -11.05 4.43
C ILE A 86 -7.43 -12.19 4.87
N VAL A 87 -7.81 -13.44 4.62
CA VAL A 87 -6.99 -14.62 4.94
C VAL A 87 -5.67 -14.60 4.17
N PHE A 88 -5.68 -14.24 2.88
CA PHE A 88 -4.44 -14.09 2.09
C PHE A 88 -3.51 -13.04 2.69
N ASN A 89 -4.02 -11.85 3.00
CA ASN A 89 -3.23 -10.75 3.58
C ASN A 89 -2.68 -11.11 4.97
N LEU A 90 -3.53 -11.64 5.85
CA LEU A 90 -3.10 -12.06 7.19
C LEU A 90 -2.17 -13.27 7.15
N GLY A 91 -2.34 -14.17 6.16
CA GLY A 91 -1.44 -15.29 5.94
C GLY A 91 -0.05 -14.82 5.49
N LEU A 92 0.02 -13.87 4.56
CA LEU A 92 1.28 -13.27 4.12
C LEU A 92 1.97 -12.55 5.30
N LEU A 93 1.22 -11.75 6.07
CA LEU A 93 1.74 -11.09 7.26
C LEU A 93 2.19 -12.10 8.33
N GLY A 94 1.40 -13.15 8.58
CA GLY A 94 1.69 -14.24 9.49
C GLY A 94 2.99 -14.95 9.15
N PHE A 95 3.14 -15.32 7.87
CA PHE A 95 4.33 -16.00 7.35
C PHE A 95 5.59 -15.17 7.54
N PHE A 96 5.60 -13.90 7.14
CA PHE A 96 6.82 -13.10 7.27
C PHE A 96 7.09 -12.67 8.72
N LYS A 97 6.05 -12.31 9.49
CA LYS A 97 6.21 -11.69 10.81
C LYS A 97 6.30 -12.66 11.98
N TYR A 98 5.64 -13.81 11.89
CA TYR A 98 5.43 -14.67 13.05
C TYR A 98 5.94 -16.10 12.87
N THR A 99 6.45 -16.50 11.69
CA THR A 99 6.95 -17.88 11.47
C THR A 99 8.02 -18.26 12.46
N ASP A 100 9.07 -17.44 12.62
CA ASP A 100 10.16 -17.75 13.56
C ASP A 100 9.64 -17.83 15.01
N PHE A 101 8.77 -16.89 15.40
CA PHE A 101 8.12 -16.93 16.72
C PHE A 101 7.32 -18.22 16.94
N PHE A 102 6.52 -18.66 15.96
CA PHE A 102 5.74 -19.90 16.09
C PHE A 102 6.64 -21.14 16.16
N LEU A 103 7.71 -21.18 15.36
CA LEU A 103 8.67 -22.28 15.35
C LEU A 103 9.47 -22.35 16.65
N GLU A 104 9.90 -21.22 17.20
CA GLU A 104 10.56 -21.15 18.51
C GLU A 104 9.67 -21.71 19.62
N ASN A 105 8.40 -21.28 19.67
CA ASN A 105 7.45 -21.79 20.67
C ASN A 105 7.15 -23.29 20.49
N PHE A 106 7.08 -23.75 19.24
CA PHE A 106 6.85 -25.16 18.94
C PHE A 106 8.04 -26.02 19.37
N ASN A 107 9.27 -25.59 19.09
CA ASN A 107 10.49 -26.28 19.51
C ASN A 107 10.59 -26.32 21.05
N LEU A 108 10.27 -25.23 21.75
CA LEU A 108 10.21 -25.21 23.22
C LEU A 108 9.17 -26.20 23.76
N LEU A 109 7.99 -26.28 23.15
CA LEU A 109 6.95 -27.23 23.54
C LEU A 109 7.39 -28.68 23.30
N SER A 110 8.05 -28.95 22.17
CA SER A 110 8.58 -30.27 21.84
C SER A 110 9.62 -30.73 22.87
N GLN A 111 10.51 -29.82 23.29
CA GLN A 111 11.49 -30.08 24.36
C GLN A 111 10.82 -30.40 25.70
N VAL A 112 9.80 -29.62 26.10
CA VAL A 112 9.04 -29.87 27.35
C VAL A 112 8.32 -31.22 27.32
N LEU A 113 7.84 -31.65 26.15
CA LEU A 113 7.16 -32.93 25.95
C LEU A 113 8.12 -34.11 25.70
N ASN A 114 9.44 -33.89 25.75
CA ASN A 114 10.48 -34.88 25.41
C ASN A 114 10.27 -35.53 24.02
N LEU A 115 9.81 -34.74 23.06
CA LEU A 115 9.73 -35.12 21.66
C LEU A 115 11.02 -34.66 20.97
N ASP A 116 11.78 -35.59 20.40
CA ASP A 116 13.02 -35.34 19.62
C ASP A 116 12.72 -34.73 18.24
N PHE A 117 11.98 -33.63 18.24
CA PHE A 117 11.53 -32.95 17.04
C PHE A 117 11.91 -31.48 17.11
N GLU A 118 12.87 -31.09 16.28
CA GLU A 118 13.38 -29.72 16.20
C GLU A 118 13.26 -29.24 14.76
N ILE A 119 12.47 -28.17 14.56
CA ILE A 119 12.37 -27.51 13.26
C ILE A 119 13.40 -26.37 13.21
N PRO A 120 14.30 -26.34 12.21
CA PRO A 120 15.24 -25.23 12.08
C PRO A 120 14.54 -23.90 11.77
N LEU A 121 15.03 -22.83 12.38
CA LEU A 121 14.48 -21.48 12.19
C LEU A 121 14.95 -20.88 10.85
N PRO A 122 14.03 -20.47 9.97
CA PRO A 122 14.38 -19.88 8.69
C PRO A 122 14.93 -18.44 8.78
N HIS A 123 14.80 -17.75 9.93
CA HIS A 123 15.30 -16.39 10.16
C HIS A 123 14.84 -15.42 9.06
N ILE A 124 13.52 -15.33 8.90
CA ILE A 124 12.92 -14.62 7.77
C ILE A 124 13.09 -13.11 7.96
N VAL A 125 13.85 -12.48 7.05
CA VAL A 125 13.99 -11.03 7.04
C VAL A 125 12.68 -10.38 6.58
N LEU A 126 12.18 -9.44 7.39
CA LEU A 126 10.89 -8.80 7.20
C LEU A 126 10.91 -7.81 6.04
N PRO A 127 9.95 -7.90 5.09
CA PRO A 127 9.75 -6.84 4.12
C PRO A 127 9.38 -5.53 4.83
N LEU A 128 10.03 -4.45 4.41
CA LEU A 128 9.71 -3.12 4.93
C LEU A 128 8.22 -2.83 4.74
N ALA A 129 7.60 -2.21 5.74
CA ALA A 129 6.19 -1.80 5.72
C ALA A 129 5.15 -2.94 5.49
N ILE A 130 5.52 -4.21 5.67
CA ILE A 130 4.58 -5.34 5.44
C ILE A 130 3.26 -5.21 6.18
N SER A 131 3.30 -4.85 7.46
CA SER A 131 2.07 -4.64 8.23
C SER A 131 1.22 -3.51 7.65
N PHE A 132 1.85 -2.42 7.20
CA PHE A 132 1.15 -1.25 6.72
C PHE A 132 0.41 -1.53 5.42
N PHE A 133 1.10 -2.02 4.38
CA PHE A 133 0.43 -2.33 3.11
C PHE A 133 -0.60 -3.45 3.28
N THR A 134 -0.37 -4.42 4.18
CA THR A 134 -1.34 -5.50 4.46
C THR A 134 -2.64 -4.92 5.02
N PHE A 135 -2.57 -4.09 6.07
CA PHE A 135 -3.78 -3.49 6.65
C PHE A 135 -4.45 -2.51 5.70
N GLN A 136 -3.68 -1.77 4.90
CA GLN A 136 -4.23 -0.86 3.90
C GLN A 136 -4.95 -1.63 2.77
N GLN A 137 -4.42 -2.77 2.34
CA GLN A 137 -5.07 -3.66 1.39
C GLN A 137 -6.36 -4.26 1.97
N ILE A 138 -6.35 -4.72 3.23
CA ILE A 138 -7.54 -5.21 3.92
C ILE A 138 -8.60 -4.10 4.03
N ALA A 139 -8.22 -2.90 4.47
CA ALA A 139 -9.13 -1.77 4.56
C ALA A 139 -9.78 -1.45 3.21
N PHE A 140 -8.99 -1.51 2.13
CA PHE A 140 -9.50 -1.33 0.77
C PHE A 140 -10.51 -2.41 0.35
N LEU A 141 -10.24 -3.69 0.66
CA LEU A 141 -11.19 -4.77 0.37
C LEU A 141 -12.50 -4.59 1.15
N VAL A 142 -12.43 -4.18 2.41
CA VAL A 142 -13.60 -3.90 3.25
C VAL A 142 -14.39 -2.70 2.69
N ASP A 143 -13.72 -1.65 2.24
CA ASP A 143 -14.35 -0.51 1.58
C ASP A 143 -15.07 -0.94 0.29
N CYS A 144 -14.46 -1.81 -0.51
CA CYS A 144 -15.08 -2.36 -1.71
C CYS A 144 -16.31 -3.21 -1.38
N TYR A 145 -16.23 -4.03 -0.33
CA TYR A 145 -17.37 -4.84 0.11
C TYR A 145 -18.53 -3.96 0.60
N LYS A 146 -18.26 -2.95 1.43
CA LYS A 146 -19.29 -2.02 1.95
C LYS A 146 -20.00 -1.24 0.85
N LYS A 147 -19.33 -0.96 -0.28
CA LYS A 147 -19.94 -0.31 -1.43
C LYS A 147 -21.08 -1.14 -2.03
N ILE A 148 -20.97 -2.47 -2.04
CA ILE A 148 -21.97 -3.34 -2.66
C ILE A 148 -23.29 -3.33 -1.89
N ASP A 149 -23.22 -3.26 -0.56
CA ASP A 149 -24.41 -3.23 0.30
C ASP A 149 -25.22 -1.92 0.15
N VAL A 150 -24.66 -0.89 -0.49
CA VAL A 150 -25.37 0.36 -0.81
C VAL A 150 -26.10 0.17 -2.14
N ALA A 151 -27.40 -0.11 -2.06
CA ALA A 151 -28.29 -0.48 -3.18
C ALA A 151 -28.35 0.53 -4.36
N ASP A 152 -27.87 1.77 -4.17
CA ASP A 152 -27.96 2.87 -5.14
C ASP A 152 -26.65 3.21 -5.88
N LEU A 153 -25.60 2.40 -5.78
CA LEU A 153 -24.35 2.71 -6.49
C LEU A 153 -24.48 2.48 -8.00
N GLN A 154 -24.37 3.59 -8.74
CA GLN A 154 -24.18 3.62 -10.19
C GLN A 154 -22.99 2.76 -10.62
N GLU A 155 -23.07 2.19 -11.82
CA GLU A 155 -22.08 1.26 -12.39
C GLU A 155 -20.66 1.87 -12.46
N GLU A 156 -20.58 3.18 -12.71
CA GLU A 156 -19.34 3.97 -12.71
C GLU A 156 -18.59 3.97 -11.37
N SER A 157 -19.30 3.78 -10.25
CA SER A 157 -18.70 3.72 -8.90
C SER A 157 -18.06 2.37 -8.57
N ARG A 158 -18.24 1.37 -9.46
CA ARG A 158 -17.70 0.01 -9.31
C ARG A 158 -16.37 -0.19 -10.05
N GLU A 159 -15.92 0.80 -10.82
CA GLU A 159 -14.63 0.72 -11.50
C GLU A 159 -13.49 1.18 -10.61
N ILE A 160 -12.44 0.35 -10.52
CA ILE A 160 -11.19 0.68 -9.85
C ILE A 160 -10.09 0.74 -10.91
N ASP A 161 -9.52 1.92 -11.11
CA ASP A 161 -8.33 2.06 -11.94
C ASP A 161 -7.10 1.43 -11.24
N PHE A 162 -6.33 0.64 -11.99
CA PHE A 162 -5.19 -0.07 -11.44
C PHE A 162 -4.07 0.86 -10.99
N VAL A 163 -3.84 1.98 -11.70
CA VAL A 163 -2.81 2.96 -11.35
C VAL A 163 -3.20 3.69 -10.07
N ASP A 164 -4.46 4.10 -9.94
CA ASP A 164 -4.98 4.72 -8.72
C ASP A 164 -4.83 3.78 -7.52
N TYR A 165 -5.16 2.49 -7.69
CA TYR A 165 -4.96 1.47 -6.65
C TYR A 165 -3.49 1.25 -6.30
N CYS A 166 -2.61 1.14 -7.31
CA CYS A 166 -1.16 1.01 -7.08
C CYS A 166 -0.63 2.25 -6.34
N LEU A 167 -1.06 3.44 -6.74
CA LEU A 167 -0.65 4.69 -6.11
C LEU A 167 -1.10 4.71 -4.65
N PHE A 168 -2.36 4.36 -4.38
CA PHE A 168 -2.89 4.28 -3.03
C PHE A 168 -2.03 3.40 -2.11
N ILE A 169 -1.69 2.19 -2.56
CA ILE A 169 -0.90 1.25 -1.74
C ILE A 169 0.58 1.65 -1.64
N THR A 170 1.16 2.15 -2.72
CA THR A 170 2.63 2.31 -2.80
C THR A 170 3.12 3.68 -2.39
N PHE A 171 2.25 4.70 -2.31
CA PHE A 171 2.64 6.10 -2.15
C PHE A 171 3.66 6.29 -1.03
N PHE A 172 4.89 6.65 -1.42
CA PHE A 172 6.05 6.57 -0.53
C PHE A 172 5.91 7.35 0.80
N PRO A 173 5.30 8.56 0.87
CA PRO A 173 5.12 9.27 2.14
C PRO A 173 4.27 8.48 3.12
N GLN A 174 3.26 7.77 2.61
CA GLN A 174 2.31 7.04 3.42
C GLN A 174 2.82 5.64 3.77
N LEU A 175 3.46 4.94 2.82
CA LEU A 175 3.84 3.53 2.95
C LEU A 175 4.68 3.22 4.21
N ILE A 176 5.56 4.14 4.62
CA ILE A 176 6.46 3.91 5.76
C ILE A 176 5.97 4.56 7.06
N ALA A 177 5.35 5.74 6.97
CA ALA A 177 5.13 6.60 8.14
C ALA A 177 3.76 7.29 8.17
N GLY A 178 2.85 6.95 7.26
CA GLY A 178 1.52 7.55 7.22
C GLY A 178 0.51 6.83 8.12
N PRO A 179 -0.59 7.49 8.51
CA PRO A 179 -1.75 6.79 9.07
C PRO A 179 -2.38 5.87 8.02
N ILE A 180 -3.16 4.88 8.46
CA ILE A 180 -3.95 4.05 7.55
C ILE A 180 -5.12 4.90 7.05
N VAL A 181 -5.04 5.35 5.80
CA VAL A 181 -6.06 6.21 5.16
C VAL A 181 -6.94 5.37 4.22
N HIS A 182 -8.21 5.74 4.06
CA HIS A 182 -9.10 5.10 3.10
C HIS A 182 -8.88 5.62 1.67
N HIS A 183 -9.05 4.73 0.68
CA HIS A 183 -8.89 5.11 -0.74
C HIS A 183 -9.82 6.25 -1.15
N LYS A 184 -11.05 6.27 -0.61
CA LYS A 184 -12.04 7.33 -0.87
C LYS A 184 -11.63 8.71 -0.36
N GLU A 185 -10.70 8.80 0.58
CA GLU A 185 -10.21 10.05 1.17
C GLU A 185 -8.95 10.55 0.45
N MET A 186 -8.08 9.62 0.04
CA MET A 186 -6.82 9.94 -0.62
C MET A 186 -7.01 10.26 -2.10
N MET A 187 -7.73 9.42 -2.84
CA MET A 187 -7.74 9.50 -4.31
C MET A 187 -8.39 10.78 -4.88
N PRO A 188 -9.46 11.35 -4.27
CA PRO A 188 -9.99 12.64 -4.70
C PRO A 188 -8.97 13.78 -4.64
N GLN A 189 -7.94 13.72 -3.79
CA GLN A 189 -6.92 14.77 -3.73
C GLN A 189 -5.99 14.74 -4.94
N PHE A 190 -5.75 13.56 -5.52
CA PHE A 190 -4.99 13.43 -6.76
C PHE A 190 -5.81 13.89 -7.98
N LYS A 191 -7.13 13.64 -7.97
CA LYS A 191 -8.08 14.02 -9.03
C LYS A 191 -8.50 15.49 -9.00
N ALA A 192 -8.81 16.05 -7.83
CA ALA A 192 -9.20 17.45 -7.68
C ALA A 192 -8.09 18.41 -8.13
N ASN A 193 -6.83 18.00 -7.95
CA ASN A 193 -5.67 18.74 -8.41
C ASN A 193 -5.40 18.60 -9.92
N GLU A 194 -6.21 17.85 -10.69
CA GLU A 194 -6.02 17.71 -12.16
C GLU A 194 -6.09 19.07 -12.86
N ASN A 195 -6.98 19.97 -12.42
CA ASN A 195 -7.11 21.30 -13.02
C ASN A 195 -6.11 22.33 -12.47
N GLN A 196 -5.32 21.98 -11.44
CA GLN A 196 -4.37 22.89 -10.81
C GLN A 196 -3.01 22.82 -11.52
N LYS A 197 -2.80 23.75 -12.46
CA LYS A 197 -1.58 23.85 -13.28
C LYS A 197 -0.43 24.58 -12.59
N SER A 198 -0.73 25.40 -11.58
CA SER A 198 0.25 26.17 -10.84
C SER A 198 0.59 25.51 -9.51
N ILE A 199 1.86 25.63 -9.14
CA ILE A 199 2.33 25.28 -7.80
C ILE A 199 1.66 26.23 -6.80
N ASP A 200 0.87 25.68 -5.88
CA ASP A 200 0.35 26.45 -4.76
C ASP A 200 1.45 26.60 -3.71
N SER A 201 1.99 27.82 -3.60
CA SER A 201 3.03 28.16 -2.63
C SER A 201 2.57 27.94 -1.18
N VAL A 202 1.27 28.04 -0.89
CA VAL A 202 0.71 27.75 0.42
C VAL A 202 0.77 26.26 0.73
N MET A 203 0.49 25.40 -0.25
CA MET A 203 0.58 23.95 -0.07
C MET A 203 2.03 23.49 0.07
N ILE A 204 2.96 24.09 -0.69
CA ILE A 204 4.40 23.83 -0.50
C ILE A 204 4.84 24.28 0.90
N ALA A 205 4.46 25.47 1.34
CA ALA A 205 4.82 25.96 2.67
C ALA A 205 4.27 25.05 3.78
N LYS A 206 3.00 24.64 3.70
CA LYS A 206 2.39 23.67 4.62
C LYS A 206 3.12 22.32 4.59
N GLY A 207 3.46 21.82 3.40
CA GLY A 207 4.21 20.59 3.22
C GLY A 207 5.58 20.64 3.88
N MET A 208 6.34 21.71 3.64
CA MET A 208 7.64 21.92 4.27
C MET A 208 7.54 22.05 5.80
N PHE A 209 6.51 22.75 6.30
CA PHE A 209 6.26 22.88 7.73
C PHE A 209 5.95 21.54 8.40
N ILE A 210 5.07 20.73 7.80
CA ILE A 210 4.75 19.38 8.31
C ILE A 210 6.01 18.51 8.24
N PHE A 211 6.72 18.53 7.12
CA PHE A 211 7.94 17.76 6.92
C PHE A 211 9.01 18.11 7.96
N SER A 212 9.22 19.39 8.28
CA SER A 212 10.22 19.78 9.28
C SER A 212 9.86 19.36 10.70
N HIS A 213 8.57 19.23 11.02
CA HIS A 213 8.11 18.80 12.35
C HIS A 213 8.03 17.28 12.51
N TRP A 214 7.93 16.53 11.41
CA TRP A 214 7.80 15.07 11.40
C TRP A 214 9.07 14.32 10.98
N ALA A 215 10.04 14.99 10.36
CA ALA A 215 11.27 14.36 9.86
C ALA A 215 12.37 14.17 10.93
N PHE A 216 12.08 14.42 12.21
CA PHE A 216 13.00 14.26 13.35
C PHE A 216 12.36 13.46 14.48
#